data_AF-A0A852PPM2-F1
#
_entry.id   AF-A0A852PPM2-F1
#
_cell.length_a   1.000
_cell.length_b   1.000
_cell.length_c   1.000
_cell.angle_alpha   90.00
_cell.angle_beta   90.00
_cell.angle_gamma   90.00
#
_symmetry.space_group_name_H-M   'P 1'
#
loop_
_entity.id
_entity.type
_entity.pdbx_description
1 polymer ?
#
loop_
_entity_poly.entity_id
_entity_poly.type
_entity_poly.pdbx_seq_one_letter_code
_entity_poly.pdbx_strand_id
1 'polypeptide(L)' 'LDLGAANASFELPSQTLSGLRLRFLRISGPPGPPPAQRWVRYLTHSDSYVLRL' A
#
# COMPACT_ATOMS: atom_id res chain seq x y z
N LEU A 1 20.80 16.88 26.97
CA LEU A 1 19.92 15.70 26.98
C LEU A 1 19.77 15.31 25.51
N ASP A 2 20.60 14.40 25.01
CA ASP A 2 20.46 13.95 23.61
C ASP A 2 19.33 12.94 23.55
N LEU A 3 18.21 13.35 22.95
CA LEU A 3 17.13 12.45 22.61
C LEU A 3 17.60 11.64 21.41
N GLY A 4 17.92 10.37 21.63
CA GLY A 4 18.28 9.45 20.55
C GLY A 4 17.17 9.34 19.49
N ALA A 5 17.46 8.62 18.41
CA ALA A 5 16.49 8.47 17.32
C ALA A 5 15.24 7.69 17.78
N ALA A 6 14.07 8.16 17.36
CA ALA A 6 12.79 7.51 17.59
C ALA A 6 12.35 6.73 16.35
N ASN A 7 11.93 5.48 16.52
CA ASN A 7 11.36 4.68 15.45
C ASN A 7 9.83 4.82 15.48
N ALA A 8 9.19 5.03 14.34
CA ALA A 8 7.74 5.11 14.25
C ALA A 8 7.18 3.97 13.39
N SER A 9 6.18 3.28 13.93
CA SER A 9 5.41 2.26 13.23
C SER A 9 4.01 2.78 12.91
N PHE A 10 3.60 2.74 11.64
CA PHE A 10 2.28 3.20 11.21
C PHE A 10 1.79 2.49 9.95
N GLU A 11 0.47 2.56 9.75
CA GLU A 11 -0.21 2.12 8.54
C GLU A 11 -1.17 3.20 8.04
N LEU A 12 -1.21 3.41 6.73
CA LEU A 12 -2.11 4.33 6.04
C LEU A 12 -2.98 3.52 5.06
N PRO A 13 -4.19 3.11 5.46
CA PRO A 13 -5.12 2.40 4.61
C PRO A 13 -5.59 3.28 3.44
N SER A 14 -5.83 2.67 2.28
CA SER A 14 -6.36 3.33 1.08
C SER A 14 -5.49 4.49 0.54
N GLN A 15 -4.25 4.61 1.01
CA GLN A 15 -3.30 5.64 0.57
C GLN A 15 -2.05 4.99 -0.05
N THR A 16 -1.52 5.68 -1.06
CA THR A 16 -0.24 5.36 -1.71
C THR A 16 0.64 6.59 -1.69
N LEU A 17 1.83 6.47 -1.12
CA LEU A 17 2.81 7.58 -1.13
C LEU A 17 3.66 7.61 -2.40
N SER A 18 3.74 6.50 -3.15
CA SER A 18 4.46 6.45 -4.43
C SER A 18 3.64 7.01 -5.60
N GLY A 19 2.35 7.32 -5.38
CA GLY A 19 1.42 7.70 -6.46
C GLY A 19 0.99 6.53 -7.35
N LEU A 20 1.33 5.29 -7.01
CA LEU A 20 0.96 4.11 -7.79
C LEU A 20 -0.56 3.95 -7.87
N ARG A 21 -1.10 3.95 -9.09
CA ARG A 21 -2.52 3.78 -9.36
C ARG A 21 -2.73 2.65 -10.37
N LEU A 22 -3.46 1.62 -9.97
CA LEU A 22 -3.91 0.54 -10.84
C LEU A 22 -5.01 1.07 -11.77
N ARG A 23 -4.73 1.12 -13.08
CA ARG A 23 -5.68 1.61 -14.11
C ARG A 23 -6.61 0.50 -14.61
N PHE A 24 -6.06 -0.68 -14.86
CA PHE A 24 -6.79 -1.82 -15.40
C PHE A 24 -6.27 -3.12 -14.78
N LEU A 25 -7.20 -4.00 -14.39
CA LEU A 25 -6.90 -5.38 -14.00
C LEU A 25 -7.50 -6.31 -15.06
N ARG A 26 -6.66 -6.90 -15.90
CA ARG A 26 -7.06 -7.87 -16.93
C ARG A 26 -6.81 -9.28 -16.40
N ILE A 27 -7.86 -10.10 -16.39
CA ILE A 27 -7.79 -11.52 -16.07
C ILE A 27 -8.05 -12.25 -17.38
N SER A 28 -7.04 -12.95 -17.90
CA SER A 28 -7.17 -13.79 -19.09
C SER A 28 -7.57 -15.20 -18.62
N GLY A 29 -8.74 -15.67 -19.04
CA GLY A 29 -9.26 -16.99 -18.70
C GLY A 29 -10.14 -17.53 -19.84
N PRO A 30 -10.49 -18.83 -19.81
CA PRO A 30 -11.34 -19.44 -20.82
C PRO A 30 -12.69 -18.69 -20.96
N PRO A 31 -13.34 -18.74 -22.14
CA PRO A 31 -14.64 -18.11 -22.35
C PRO A 31 -15.64 -18.71 -21.36
N GLY A 32 -15.95 -17.94 -20.33
CA GLY A 32 -16.85 -18.27 -19.24
C GLY A 32 -17.46 -16.99 -18.70
N PRO A 33 -18.41 -17.07 -17.75
CA PRO A 33 -19.00 -15.89 -17.13
C PRO A 33 -17.89 -14.96 -16.60
N PRO A 34 -18.08 -13.63 -16.70
CA PRO A 34 -17.05 -12.67 -16.33
C PRO A 34 -16.54 -12.96 -14.91
N PRO A 35 -15.22 -12.91 -14.67
CA PRO A 35 -14.67 -13.27 -13.37
C PRO A 35 -15.26 -12.39 -12.27
N ALA A 36 -15.44 -13.03 -11.11
CA ALA A 36 -15.92 -12.49 -9.85
C ALA A 36 -15.34 -11.10 -9.52
N GLN A 37 -16.09 -10.33 -8.72
CA GLN A 37 -15.75 -8.99 -8.26
C GLN A 37 -14.24 -8.73 -8.12
N ARG A 38 -13.77 -7.64 -8.72
CA ARG A 38 -12.35 -7.24 -8.70
C ARG A 38 -12.15 -6.22 -7.60
N TRP A 39 -11.23 -6.51 -6.68
CA TRP A 39 -10.92 -5.65 -5.54
C TRP A 39 -9.46 -5.26 -5.55
N VAL A 40 -9.19 -4.01 -5.21
CA VAL A 40 -7.84 -3.48 -5.00
C VAL A 40 -7.84 -2.72 -3.69
N ARG A 41 -6.82 -2.94 -2.87
CA ARG A 41 -6.57 -2.17 -1.65
C ARG A 41 -5.15 -1.62 -1.72
N TYR A 42 -5.01 -0.33 -1.43
CA TYR A 42 -3.72 0.29 -1.20
C TYR A 42 -3.43 0.31 0.30
N LEU A 43 -2.19 0.06 0.67
CA LEU A 43 -1.71 0.18 2.04
C LEU A 43 -0.29 0.73 1.98
N THR A 44 -0.06 1.84 2.66
CA THR A 44 1.30 2.29 2.97
C THR A 44 1.61 1.91 4.40
N HIS A 45 2.77 1.31 4.65
CA HIS A 45 3.23 1.01 6.00
C HIS A 45 4.63 1.57 6.19
N SER A 46 4.97 1.85 7.45
CA SER A 46 6.34 2.16 7.85
C SER A 46 7.21 0.91 7.75
N ASP A 47 8.36 1.03 7.09
CA ASP A 47 9.45 0.06 7.20
C ASP A 47 10.49 0.60 8.21
N SER A 48 11.54 1.24 7.72
CA SER A 48 12.59 1.86 8.55
C SER A 48 12.37 3.38 8.77
N TYR A 49 11.22 3.77 9.35
CA TYR A 49 10.90 5.19 9.57
C TYR A 49 11.51 5.71 10.88
N VAL A 50 12.60 6.48 10.77
CA VAL A 50 13.39 6.99 11.90
C VAL A 50 13.29 8.52 11.99
N LEU A 51 12.87 9.02 13.14
CA LEU A 51 12.84 10.42 13.51
C LEU A 51 14.10 10.76 14.32
N ARG A 52 14.90 11.72 13.86
CA ARG A 52 16.01 12.28 14.63
C ARG A 52 15.52 13.54 15.35
N LEU A 53 15.69 13.57 16.67
CA LEU A 53 15.21 14.60 17.58
C LEU A 53 16.35 15.55 17.98
#